data_AF-A0A1G3I082-F1
#
_entry.id   AF-A0A1G3I082-F1
#
_cell.length_a   1.000
_cell.length_b   1.000
_cell.length_c   1.000
_cell.angle_alpha   90.00
_cell.angle_beta   90.00
_cell.angle_gamma   90.00
#
_symmetry.space_group_name_H-M   'P 1'
#
loop_
_entity.id
_entity.type
_entity.pdbx_description
1 polymer ?
#
loop_
_entity_poly.entity_id
_entity_poly.type
_entity_poly.pdbx_seq_one_letter_code
_entity_poly.pdbx_strand_id
1 'polypeptide(L)'
;MAARWYVVHVYSGFEKKVAQSIEEQAKQSGMSDQIEQVLVPMEEVVEMRRGSKVQSERKFFPGYVLVRMDLSDESWHLVKNTPKVTDFLGSKGRPTPISDAEAERIMHQVKEGIERPKPSITF
;
A
#
# COMPACT_ATOMS: atom_id res chain seq x y z
N MET A 1 -10.54 20.68 4.66
CA MET A 1 -9.28 19.95 4.40
C MET A 1 -9.68 18.68 3.66
N ALA A 2 -8.95 18.33 2.60
CA ALA A 2 -9.39 17.32 1.64
C ALA A 2 -8.39 16.18 1.67
N ALA A 3 -8.78 15.06 2.30
CA ALA A 3 -7.97 13.85 2.28
C ALA A 3 -7.76 13.41 0.83
N ARG A 4 -6.53 13.02 0.52
CA ARG A 4 -6.13 12.51 -0.79
C ARG A 4 -5.55 11.13 -0.62
N TRP A 5 -5.59 10.37 -1.71
CA TRP A 5 -4.97 9.07 -1.75
C TRP A 5 -3.48 9.20 -2.04
N TYR A 6 -2.69 8.43 -1.31
CA TYR A 6 -1.25 8.35 -1.45
C TYR A 6 -0.84 6.89 -1.55
N VAL A 7 0.19 6.63 -2.32
CA VAL A 7 0.74 5.29 -2.50
C VAL A 7 2.07 5.20 -1.77
N VAL A 8 2.18 4.20 -0.91
CA VAL A 8 3.36 3.93 -0.08
C VAL A 8 3.99 2.63 -0.55
N HIS A 9 5.30 2.66 -0.80
CA HIS A 9 6.09 1.49 -1.10
C HIS A 9 6.67 0.91 0.20
N VAL A 10 6.42 -0.36 0.43
CA VAL A 10 6.73 -1.09 1.66
C VAL A 10 7.39 -2.43 1.31
N TYR A 11 8.03 -3.06 2.31
CA TYR A 11 8.56 -4.40 2.10
C TYR A 11 7.42 -5.40 1.89
N SER A 12 7.52 -6.13 0.77
CA SER A 12 6.70 -7.28 0.42
C SER A 12 6.56 -8.27 1.59
N GLY A 13 5.34 -8.67 1.93
CA GLY A 13 5.04 -9.58 3.05
C GLY A 13 4.84 -8.88 4.41
N PHE A 14 5.04 -7.56 4.48
CA PHE A 14 4.77 -6.76 5.68
C PHE A 14 3.64 -5.74 5.49
N GLU A 15 2.95 -5.72 4.34
CA GLU A 15 1.97 -4.67 4.02
C GLU A 15 0.83 -4.59 5.04
N LYS A 16 0.25 -5.74 5.44
CA LYS A 16 -0.73 -5.81 6.54
C LYS A 16 -0.20 -5.22 7.83
N LYS A 17 1.03 -5.56 8.20
CA LYS A 17 1.66 -5.09 9.44
C LYS A 17 1.94 -3.60 9.40
N VAL A 18 2.37 -3.09 8.24
CA VAL A 18 2.60 -1.66 8.01
C VAL A 18 1.29 -0.90 8.08
N ALA A 19 0.23 -1.37 7.42
CA ALA A 19 -1.09 -0.75 7.49
C ALA A 19 -1.61 -0.66 8.93
N GLN A 20 -1.54 -1.78 9.68
CA GLN A 20 -1.89 -1.79 11.09
C GLN A 20 -1.03 -0.82 11.91
N SER A 21 0.28 -0.78 11.65
CA SER A 21 1.19 0.14 12.37
C SER A 21 0.86 1.60 12.09
N ILE A 22 0.52 1.94 10.84
CA ILE A 22 0.09 3.30 10.46
C ILE A 22 -1.19 3.66 11.18
N GLU A 23 -2.19 2.77 11.21
CA GLU A 23 -3.43 3.00 11.95
C GLU A 23 -3.20 3.16 13.46
N GLU A 24 -2.34 2.34 14.05
CA GLU A 24 -1.99 2.42 15.47
C GLU A 24 -1.29 3.74 15.81
N GLN A 25 -0.30 4.15 15.00
CA GLN A 25 0.38 5.42 15.20
C GLN A 25 -0.57 6.61 14.97
N ALA A 26 -1.47 6.54 13.98
CA ALA A 26 -2.49 7.56 13.76
C ALA A 26 -3.40 7.71 14.99
N LYS A 27 -3.80 6.60 15.61
CA LYS A 27 -4.59 6.59 16.85
C LYS A 27 -3.81 7.13 18.05
N GLN A 28 -2.56 6.70 18.23
CA GLN A 28 -1.72 7.15 19.35
C GLN A 28 -1.40 8.64 19.30
N SER A 29 -1.13 9.17 18.10
CA SER A 29 -0.83 10.58 17.89
C SER A 29 -2.10 11.46 17.83
N GLY A 30 -3.30 10.89 17.98
CA GLY A 30 -4.56 11.62 17.83
C GLY A 30 -4.83 12.14 16.41
N MET A 31 -4.13 11.59 15.42
CA MET A 31 -4.20 11.99 14.00
C MET A 31 -5.21 11.17 13.21
N SER A 32 -6.20 10.61 13.90
CA SER A 32 -7.28 9.83 13.27
C SER A 32 -8.11 10.70 12.31
N ASP A 33 -8.13 12.02 12.53
CA ASP A 33 -8.75 12.99 11.62
C ASP A 33 -7.90 13.25 10.36
N GLN A 34 -6.60 12.97 10.40
CA GLN A 34 -5.71 13.14 9.25
C GLN A 34 -5.61 11.88 8.40
N ILE A 35 -5.61 10.69 8.99
CA ILE A 35 -5.57 9.42 8.24
C ILE A 35 -6.98 8.81 8.26
N GLU A 36 -7.71 9.01 7.16
CA GLU A 36 -9.09 8.53 7.03
C GLU A 36 -9.16 7.02 6.76
N GLN A 37 -8.27 6.50 5.90
CA GLN A 37 -8.35 5.10 5.48
C GLN A 37 -7.00 4.55 5.02
N VAL A 38 -6.71 3.28 5.35
CA VAL A 38 -5.56 2.54 4.82
C VAL A 38 -6.09 1.29 4.10
N LEU A 39 -5.60 1.06 2.88
CA LEU A 39 -5.96 -0.07 2.04
C LEU A 39 -4.71 -0.85 1.63
N VAL A 40 -4.77 -2.17 1.83
CA VAL A 40 -3.70 -3.08 1.45
C VAL A 40 -4.14 -3.92 0.24
N PRO A 41 -3.57 -3.71 -0.95
CA PRO A 41 -3.83 -4.48 -2.16
C PRO A 41 -3.09 -5.84 -2.15
N MET A 42 -3.21 -6.61 -1.07
CA MET A 42 -2.58 -7.93 -0.96
C MET A 42 -3.64 -9.03 -0.72
N GLU A 43 -3.51 -10.15 -1.43
CA GLU A 43 -4.28 -11.37 -1.17
C GLU A 43 -3.31 -12.46 -0.68
N GLU A 44 -3.58 -13.05 0.48
CA GLU A 44 -2.84 -14.20 1.00
C GLU A 44 -3.30 -15.46 0.26
N VAL A 45 -2.57 -15.81 -0.81
CA VAL A 45 -2.78 -17.09 -1.51
C VAL A 45 -1.99 -18.18 -0.81
N VAL A 46 -2.69 -19.09 -0.13
CA VAL A 46 -2.09 -20.30 0.46
C VAL A 46 -2.15 -21.42 -0.59
N GLU A 47 -1.14 -21.52 -1.46
CA GLU A 47 -1.04 -22.66 -2.36
C GLU A 47 -0.57 -23.93 -1.62
N MET A 48 -1.27 -25.04 -1.84
CA MET A 48 -0.79 -26.37 -1.47
C MET A 48 -0.05 -26.98 -2.66
N ARG A 49 1.25 -27.22 -2.52
CA ARG A 49 2.06 -27.88 -3.55
C ARG A 49 2.67 -29.16 -2.98
N ARG A 50 2.23 -30.31 -3.51
CA ARG A 50 2.72 -31.67 -3.15
C ARG A 50 2.59 -32.02 -1.65
N GLY A 51 1.41 -31.80 -1.05
CA GLY A 51 1.15 -32.17 0.35
C GLY A 51 1.80 -31.28 1.41
N SER A 52 2.66 -30.34 1.00
CA SER A 52 3.24 -29.30 1.85
C SER A 52 2.66 -27.93 1.46
N LYS A 53 2.33 -27.11 2.47
CA LYS A 53 1.93 -25.70 2.25
C LYS A 53 3.15 -24.96 1.70
N VAL A 54 3.13 -24.59 0.43
CA VAL A 54 4.18 -23.78 -0.19
C VAL A 54 3.56 -22.42 -0.47
N GLN A 55 4.00 -21.40 0.27
CA GLN A 55 3.59 -20.02 0.00
C GLN A 55 4.19 -19.62 -1.36
N SER A 56 3.39 -19.75 -2.42
CA SER A 56 3.74 -19.25 -3.75
C SER A 56 2.96 -17.97 -4.00
N GLU A 57 3.67 -16.86 -3.97
CA GLU A 57 3.09 -15.53 -4.06
C GLU A 57 3.21 -15.03 -5.51
N ARG A 58 2.12 -15.05 -6.29
CA ARG A 58 2.05 -14.30 -7.55
C ARG A 58 1.52 -12.90 -7.26
N LYS A 59 2.47 -12.03 -6.93
CA LYS A 59 2.21 -10.64 -6.56
C LYS A 59 2.24 -9.77 -7.82
N PHE A 60 1.11 -9.21 -8.22
CA PHE A 60 1.05 -8.26 -9.34
C PHE A 60 1.65 -6.88 -8.97
N PHE A 61 1.56 -6.49 -7.70
CA PHE A 61 2.20 -5.29 -7.14
C PHE A 61 2.57 -5.52 -5.66
N PRO A 62 3.62 -6.33 -5.37
CA PRO A 62 4.05 -6.51 -4.00
C PRO A 62 4.70 -5.26 -3.45
N GLY A 63 4.39 -4.97 -2.20
CA GLY A 63 4.97 -3.89 -1.45
C GLY A 63 4.26 -2.56 -1.65
N TYR A 64 2.97 -2.53 -2.00
CA TYR A 64 2.24 -1.25 -2.09
C TYR A 64 1.12 -1.18 -1.07
N VAL A 65 0.95 -0.03 -0.45
CA VAL A 65 -0.17 0.29 0.46
C VAL A 65 -0.75 1.62 0.00
N LEU A 66 -2.07 1.68 -0.12
CA LEU A 66 -2.78 2.93 -0.39
C LEU A 66 -3.22 3.53 0.94
N VAL A 67 -2.97 4.81 1.15
CA VAL A 67 -3.37 5.54 2.34
C VAL A 67 -4.12 6.80 1.92
N ARG A 68 -5.34 6.95 2.41
CA ARG A 68 -6.15 8.15 2.30
C ARG A 68 -5.90 9.00 3.54
N MET A 69 -5.22 10.13 3.34
CA MET A 69 -4.91 11.05 4.42
C MET A 69 -4.83 12.50 3.95
N ASP A 70 -4.88 13.44 4.88
CA ASP A 70 -4.47 14.82 4.65
C ASP A 70 -2.95 14.93 4.79
N LEU A 71 -2.30 15.54 3.80
CA LEU A 71 -0.84 15.64 3.75
C LEU A 71 -0.37 16.81 4.60
N SER A 72 0.03 16.48 5.82
CA SER A 72 0.73 17.35 6.75
C SER A 72 2.18 16.86 6.92
N ASP A 73 3.08 17.71 7.42
CA ASP A 73 4.45 17.29 7.75
C ASP A 73 4.46 16.15 8.77
N GLU A 74 3.52 16.15 9.71
CA GLU A 74 3.39 15.13 10.74
C GLU A 74 2.88 13.79 10.18
N SER A 75 1.82 13.79 9.35
CA SER A 75 1.31 12.56 8.73
C SER A 75 2.33 11.94 7.76
N TRP A 76 3.05 12.78 7.02
CA TRP A 76 4.16 12.35 6.19
C TRP A 76 5.29 11.72 7.02
N HIS A 77 5.68 12.34 8.14
CA HIS A 77 6.74 11.82 8.99
C HIS A 77 6.34 10.51 9.68
N LEU A 78 5.09 10.39 10.12
CA LEU A 78 4.54 9.19 10.77
C LEU A 78 4.64 7.96 9.86
N VAL A 79 4.17 8.08 8.62
CA VAL A 79 4.23 6.98 7.66
C VAL A 79 5.67 6.68 7.27
N LYS A 80 6.51 7.70 7.08
CA LYS A 80 7.94 7.50 6.78
C LYS A 80 8.71 6.83 7.93
N ASN A 81 8.33 7.11 9.17
CA ASN A 81 8.94 6.51 10.36
C ASN A 81 8.40 5.10 10.65
N THR A 82 7.36 4.66 9.94
CA THR A 82 6.81 3.33 10.11
C THR A 82 7.82 2.28 9.62
N PRO A 83 8.16 1.27 10.45
CA PRO A 83 9.13 0.26 10.06
C PRO A 83 8.64 -0.49 8.82
N LYS A 84 9.57 -0.85 7.93
CA LYS A 84 9.29 -1.55 6.67
C LYS A 84 8.62 -0.69 5.59
N VAL A 85 8.44 0.60 5.81
CA VAL A 85 8.20 1.57 4.73
C VAL A 85 9.52 1.85 4.04
N THR A 86 9.55 1.73 2.72
CA THR A 86 10.73 1.99 1.90
C THR A 86 10.73 3.44 1.45
N ASP A 87 9.67 3.86 0.76
CA ASP A 87 9.53 5.23 0.27
C ASP A 87 8.07 5.52 -0.12
N PHE A 88 7.76 6.78 -0.33
CA PHE A 88 6.50 7.19 -0.93
C PHE A 88 6.60 7.28 -2.44
N LEU A 89 5.50 6.97 -3.13
CA LEU A 89 5.42 7.19 -4.56
C LEU A 89 5.27 8.70 -4.84
N GLY A 90 6.30 9.30 -5.41
CA GLY A 90 6.24 10.69 -5.85
C GLY A 90 7.60 11.31 -6.20
N SER A 91 7.55 12.57 -6.62
CA SER A 91 8.75 13.31 -7.02
C SER A 91 9.58 13.73 -5.80
N LYS A 92 10.84 13.28 -5.75
CA LYS A 92 11.85 13.68 -4.74
C LYS A 92 11.48 13.34 -3.28
N GLY A 93 10.80 12.21 -3.04
CA GLY A 93 10.46 11.75 -1.69
C GLY A 93 9.29 12.50 -1.03
N ARG A 94 8.56 13.32 -1.79
CA ARG A 94 7.24 13.83 -1.38
C ARG A 94 6.14 12.97 -1.97
N PRO A 95 5.15 12.56 -1.17
CA PRO A 95 4.05 11.74 -1.64
C PRO A 95 3.20 12.52 -2.65
N THR A 96 2.98 11.94 -3.81
CA THR A 96 2.13 12.54 -4.85
C THR A 96 0.70 12.09 -4.63
N PRO A 97 -0.26 13.01 -4.46
CA PRO A 97 -1.64 12.62 -4.30
C PRO A 97 -2.19 12.08 -5.62
N ILE A 98 -2.93 10.99 -5.53
CA ILE A 98 -3.75 10.46 -6.62
C ILE A 98 -5.22 10.75 -6.33
N SER A 99 -6.01 10.83 -7.39
CA SER A 99 -7.47 10.97 -7.29
C SER A 99 -8.13 9.68 -6.80
N ASP A 100 -9.32 9.77 -6.19
CA ASP A 100 -10.09 8.58 -5.78
C ASP A 100 -10.31 7.63 -6.95
N ALA A 101 -10.59 8.15 -8.14
CA ALA A 101 -10.74 7.37 -9.36
C ALA A 101 -9.46 6.61 -9.75
N GLU A 102 -8.27 7.18 -9.49
CA GLU A 102 -6.99 6.49 -9.70
C GLU A 102 -6.73 5.43 -8.63
N ALA A 103 -7.04 5.73 -7.37
CA ALA A 103 -6.92 4.76 -6.28
C ALA A 103 -7.84 3.55 -6.51
N GLU A 104 -9.09 3.79 -6.89
CA GLU A 104 -10.04 2.75 -7.30
C GLU A 104 -9.56 1.99 -8.53
N ARG A 105 -9.01 2.68 -9.54
CA ARG A 105 -8.41 2.01 -10.71
C ARG A 105 -7.24 1.13 -10.33
N ILE A 106 -6.36 1.56 -9.43
CA ILE A 106 -5.23 0.74 -8.96
C ILE A 106 -5.77 -0.47 -8.20
N MET A 107 -6.74 -0.28 -7.32
CA MET A 107 -7.38 -1.37 -6.59
C MET A 107 -8.09 -2.35 -7.53
N HIS A 108 -8.79 -1.83 -8.55
CA HIS A 108 -9.46 -2.61 -9.58
C HIS A 108 -8.45 -3.30 -10.50
N GLN A 109 -7.34 -2.67 -10.85
CA GLN A 109 -6.25 -3.28 -11.64
C GLN A 109 -5.44 -4.29 -10.85
N VAL A 110 -5.32 -4.16 -9.52
CA VAL A 110 -4.77 -5.23 -8.69
C VAL A 110 -5.73 -6.43 -8.74
N LYS A 111 -7.04 -6.17 -8.72
CA LYS A 111 -8.09 -7.19 -8.80
C LYS A 111 -8.24 -7.81 -10.20
N GLU A 112 -8.09 -7.03 -11.27
CA GLU A 112 -8.21 -7.42 -12.70
C GLU A 112 -6.87 -7.81 -13.34
N GLY A 113 -5.73 -7.38 -12.79
CA GLY A 113 -4.39 -7.82 -13.21
C GLY A 113 -4.23 -9.32 -13.03
N ILE A 114 -4.97 -9.89 -12.08
CA ILE A 114 -5.23 -11.33 -11.93
C ILE A 114 -5.80 -11.96 -13.22
N GLU A 115 -6.55 -11.21 -14.04
CA GLU A 115 -7.20 -11.69 -15.27
C GLU A 115 -6.39 -11.45 -16.56
N ARG A 116 -5.46 -10.49 -16.63
CA ARG A 116 -4.65 -10.27 -17.85
C ARG A 116 -3.18 -9.95 -17.55
N PRO A 117 -2.26 -10.92 -17.67
CA PRO A 117 -0.83 -10.64 -17.58
C PRO A 117 -0.40 -9.84 -18.82
N LYS A 118 0.02 -8.58 -18.63
CA LYS A 118 0.86 -7.92 -19.65
C LYS A 118 2.27 -8.49 -19.49
N PRO A 119 2.91 -8.96 -20.58
CA PRO A 119 4.22 -9.58 -20.52
C PRO A 119 5.27 -8.56 -20.06
N SER A 120 6.08 -8.94 -19.07
CA SER A 120 7.30 -8.22 -18.72
C SER A 120 8.15 -8.03 -19.98
N ILE A 121 8.49 -6.78 -20.26
CA ILE A 121 9.42 -6.42 -21.31
C ILE A 121 10.79 -6.93 -20.89
N THR A 122 11.28 -7.95 -21.60
CA THR A 122 12.69 -8.33 -21.66
C THR A 122 13.37 -7.41 -22.66
N PHE A 123 14.53 -6.87 -22.30
CA PHE A 123 15.57 -6.48 -23.26
C PHE A 123 16.75 -7.44 -23.09
#